data_AF-A0A914MU94-F1
#
_entry.id   AF-A0A914MU94-F1
#
_cell.length_a   1.000
_cell.length_b   1.000
_cell.length_c   1.000
_cell.angle_alpha   90.00
_cell.angle_beta   90.00
_cell.angle_gamma   90.00
#
_symmetry.space_group_name_H-M   'P 1'
#
loop_
_entity.id
_entity.type
_entity.pdbx_description
1 polymer ?
#
loop_
_entity_poly.entity_id
_entity_poly.type
_entity_poly.pdbx_seq_one_letter_code
_entity_poly.pdbx_strand_id
1 'polypeptide(L)'
;MVPTGWPSAEWSLGFGSWFNNFFYSGAENYKPKDLATIKCPYTEYFIFSLIKSMQISSFLAAFIRPAYNHYLHSKIKPKDRTNNTDKIVTAALRRMQGRMLIGGMFASPLLFATSIYYNNYTREKLVNRCYEIRRDADILSYDRTTLAFGAIGWYWKRIQGAVDGINLALLYAVFHHHISKKYLNPITPDVLTLLGREKYETVEDAEFGSQKLFQFIKKKLEERAGKNQKTEKEE
;
A
#
# COMPACT_ATOMS: atom_id res chain seq x y z
N MET A 1 -12.35 -11.05 -28.07
CA MET A 1 -10.93 -11.39 -27.85
C MET A 1 -10.38 -10.38 -26.85
N VAL A 2 -10.20 -10.80 -25.59
CA VAL A 2 -9.60 -9.96 -24.54
C VAL A 2 -8.08 -9.98 -24.74
N PRO A 3 -7.36 -8.85 -24.69
CA PRO A 3 -5.91 -8.87 -24.85
C PRO A 3 -5.30 -9.60 -23.64
N THR A 4 -4.85 -10.83 -23.83
CA THR A 4 -4.12 -11.65 -22.85
C THR A 4 -2.65 -11.21 -22.75
N GLY A 5 -2.42 -9.90 -22.62
CA GLY A 5 -1.10 -9.27 -22.76
C GLY A 5 -0.39 -8.89 -21.46
N TRP A 6 -0.83 -9.39 -20.30
CA TRP A 6 -0.09 -9.25 -19.04
C TRP A 6 0.46 -10.62 -18.66
N PRO A 7 1.74 -10.75 -18.27
CA PRO A 7 2.37 -12.05 -18.13
C PRO A 7 1.69 -12.80 -16.97
N SER A 8 1.00 -13.90 -17.32
CA SER A 8 0.45 -14.85 -16.36
C SER A 8 1.47 -15.94 -16.08
N ALA A 9 2.25 -15.71 -15.04
CA ALA A 9 2.76 -16.69 -14.09
C ALA A 9 2.95 -15.88 -12.80
N GLU A 10 3.01 -16.53 -11.65
CA GLU A 10 3.48 -15.89 -10.41
C GLU A 10 4.58 -14.87 -10.72
N TRP A 11 4.40 -13.57 -10.42
CA TRP A 11 5.49 -12.59 -10.52
C TRP A 11 6.53 -12.98 -9.47
N SER A 12 7.38 -13.95 -9.84
CA SER A 12 8.55 -14.67 -9.29
C SER A 12 8.77 -14.82 -7.78
N LEU A 13 8.04 -14.11 -6.93
CA LEU A 13 8.18 -14.05 -5.48
C LEU A 13 6.81 -14.06 -4.77
N GLY A 14 5.71 -14.37 -5.46
CA GLY A 14 4.39 -14.44 -4.81
C GLY A 14 3.78 -13.09 -4.40
N PHE A 15 4.31 -11.98 -4.92
CA PHE A 15 3.89 -10.61 -4.61
C PHE A 15 2.67 -10.12 -5.43
N GLY A 16 2.25 -10.88 -6.44
CA GLY A 16 1.16 -10.49 -7.34
C GLY A 16 -0.19 -10.27 -6.65
N SER A 17 -0.50 -11.03 -5.59
CA SER A 17 -1.76 -10.86 -4.85
C SER A 17 -1.83 -9.52 -4.11
N TRP A 18 -0.70 -9.07 -3.56
CA TRP A 18 -0.56 -7.74 -2.97
C TRP A 18 -0.74 -6.66 -4.04
N PHE A 19 -0.06 -6.79 -5.18
CA PHE A 19 -0.08 -5.78 -6.24
C PHE A 19 -1.48 -5.62 -6.84
N ASN A 20 -2.16 -6.74 -7.12
CA ASN A 20 -3.53 -6.73 -7.62
C ASN A 20 -4.49 -6.11 -6.61
N ASN A 21 -4.31 -6.41 -5.31
CA ASN A 21 -5.04 -5.71 -4.26
C ASN A 21 -4.78 -4.20 -4.35
N PHE A 22 -3.52 -3.79 -4.36
CA PHE A 22 -3.15 -2.38 -4.23
C PHE A 22 -3.56 -1.54 -5.46
N PHE A 23 -3.41 -2.05 -6.69
CA PHE A 23 -3.65 -1.29 -7.93
C PHE A 23 -4.95 -1.64 -8.66
N TYR A 24 -5.81 -2.51 -8.11
CA TYR A 24 -7.00 -3.03 -8.81
C TYR A 24 -6.70 -3.79 -10.11
N SER A 25 -5.46 -4.24 -10.31
CA SER A 25 -5.10 -4.97 -11.52
C SER A 25 -5.81 -6.32 -11.54
N GLY A 26 -6.62 -6.57 -12.58
CA GLY A 26 -7.41 -7.80 -12.70
C GLY A 26 -8.52 -7.96 -11.65
N ALA A 27 -9.08 -6.84 -11.16
CA ALA A 27 -10.09 -6.80 -10.10
C ALA A 27 -11.20 -7.86 -10.24
N GLU A 28 -11.76 -8.05 -11.44
CA GLU A 28 -12.84 -9.01 -11.71
C GLU A 28 -12.50 -10.45 -11.24
N ASN A 29 -11.22 -10.83 -11.35
CA ASN A 29 -10.73 -12.16 -11.00
C ASN A 29 -10.20 -12.26 -9.57
N TYR A 30 -10.15 -11.14 -8.82
CA TYR A 30 -9.54 -11.07 -7.49
C TYR A 30 -10.43 -11.68 -6.40
N LYS A 31 -10.04 -12.83 -5.83
CA LYS A 31 -10.86 -13.58 -4.87
C LYS A 31 -10.53 -13.20 -3.43
N PRO A 32 -11.45 -13.38 -2.47
CA PRO A 32 -11.17 -13.20 -1.04
C PRO A 32 -9.97 -14.03 -0.55
N LYS A 33 -9.75 -15.20 -1.15
CA LYS A 33 -8.59 -16.05 -0.85
C LYS A 33 -7.27 -15.42 -1.28
N ASP A 34 -7.26 -14.67 -2.37
CA ASP A 34 -6.04 -14.00 -2.86
C ASP A 34 -5.63 -12.89 -1.88
N LEU A 35 -6.60 -12.23 -1.23
CA LEU A 35 -6.36 -11.27 -0.16
C LEU A 35 -5.65 -11.91 1.04
N ALA A 36 -6.10 -13.09 1.46
CA ALA A 36 -5.54 -13.84 2.58
C ALA A 36 -4.21 -14.54 2.28
N THR A 37 -3.86 -14.71 1.00
CA THR A 37 -2.63 -15.41 0.61
C THR A 37 -1.43 -14.45 0.65
N ILE A 38 -0.68 -14.48 1.77
CA ILE A 38 0.54 -13.69 1.99
C ILE A 38 1.80 -14.56 1.78
N LYS A 39 2.38 -14.52 0.58
CA LYS A 39 3.58 -15.33 0.27
C LYS A 39 4.87 -14.69 0.81
N CYS A 40 4.99 -13.36 0.75
CA CYS A 40 6.19 -12.61 1.16
C CYS A 40 5.88 -11.52 2.19
N PRO A 41 5.59 -11.89 3.46
CA PRO A 41 5.16 -10.94 4.50
C PRO A 41 6.23 -9.87 4.80
N TYR A 42 7.52 -10.22 4.78
CA TYR A 42 8.60 -9.25 5.01
C TYR A 42 8.67 -8.18 3.92
N THR A 43 8.57 -8.58 2.65
CA THR A 43 8.59 -7.64 1.52
C THR A 43 7.36 -6.73 1.54
N GLU A 44 6.17 -7.30 1.79
CA GLU A 44 4.94 -6.52 1.90
C GLU A 44 4.98 -5.51 3.04
N TYR A 45 5.44 -5.95 4.22
CA TYR A 45 5.56 -5.07 5.37
C TYR A 45 6.66 -4.00 5.20
N PHE A 46 7.73 -4.32 4.48
CA PHE A 46 8.75 -3.34 4.11
C PHE A 46 8.20 -2.26 3.17
N ILE A 47 7.40 -2.64 2.18
CA ILE A 47 6.75 -1.68 1.27
C ILE A 47 5.75 -0.82 2.02
N PHE A 48 4.96 -1.40 2.91
CA PHE A 48 4.12 -0.64 3.83
C PHE A 48 4.94 0.37 4.64
N SER A 49 6.04 -0.07 5.26
CA SER A 49 6.94 0.79 6.03
C SER A 49 7.52 1.91 5.15
N LEU A 50 7.84 1.64 3.89
CA LEU A 50 8.34 2.63 2.94
C LEU A 50 7.31 3.73 2.69
N ILE A 51 6.06 3.36 2.41
CA ILE A 51 4.97 4.32 2.18
C ILE A 51 4.73 5.15 3.45
N LYS A 52 4.71 4.52 4.64
CA LYS A 52 4.56 5.24 5.91
C LYS A 52 5.72 6.21 6.17
N SER A 53 6.93 5.82 5.83
CA SER A 53 8.11 6.68 5.96
C SER A 53 8.03 7.90 5.04
N MET A 54 7.53 7.72 3.81
CA MET A 54 7.27 8.83 2.88
C MET A 54 6.19 9.77 3.39
N GLN A 55 5.10 9.24 3.97
CA GLN A 55 4.03 10.02 4.59
C GLN A 55 4.57 10.86 5.77
N ILE A 56 5.26 10.22 6.72
CA ILE A 56 5.80 10.88 7.91
C ILE A 56 6.81 11.98 7.53
N SER A 57 7.76 11.66 6.65
CA SER A 57 8.78 12.63 6.23
C SER A 57 8.20 13.82 5.45
N SER A 58 7.19 13.59 4.59
CA SER A 58 6.50 14.66 3.86
C SER A 58 5.71 15.57 4.79
N PHE A 59 5.03 14.96 5.77
CA PHE A 59 4.30 15.69 6.81
C PHE A 59 5.25 16.57 7.62
N LEU A 60 6.34 15.99 8.16
CA LEU A 60 7.36 16.74 8.90
C LEU A 60 7.95 17.89 8.05
N ALA A 61 8.18 17.66 6.75
CA ALA A 61 8.66 18.71 5.85
C ALA A 61 7.68 19.88 5.73
N ALA A 62 6.37 19.66 5.82
CA ALA A 62 5.37 20.71 5.83
C ALA A 62 5.45 21.60 7.09
N PHE A 63 5.71 21.00 8.26
CA PHE A 63 5.87 21.74 9.53
C PHE A 63 7.20 22.47 9.62
N ILE A 64 8.29 21.86 9.13
CA ILE A 64 9.63 22.46 9.18
C ILE A 64 9.75 23.62 8.19
N ARG A 65 9.03 23.58 7.07
CA ARG A 65 9.11 24.61 6.02
C ARG A 65 8.88 26.04 6.53
N PRO A 66 7.82 26.40 7.27
CA PRO A 66 7.63 27.76 7.79
C PRO A 66 8.74 28.18 8.76
N ALA A 67 9.15 27.29 9.67
CA ALA A 67 10.23 27.56 10.62
C ALA A 67 11.57 27.81 9.90
N TYR A 68 11.89 26.98 8.90
CA TYR A 68 13.10 27.13 8.11
C TYR A 68 13.06 28.37 7.21
N ASN A 69 11.89 28.73 6.67
CA ASN A 69 11.71 29.97 5.93
C ASN A 69 12.00 31.19 6.81
N HIS A 70 11.44 31.21 8.02
CA HIS A 70 11.70 32.27 9.00
C HIS A 70 13.19 32.37 9.35
N TYR A 71 13.84 31.23 9.59
CA TYR A 71 15.28 31.15 9.85
C TYR A 71 16.14 31.69 8.70
N LEU A 72 15.79 31.37 7.44
CA LEU A 72 16.53 31.87 6.29
C LEU A 72 16.39 33.38 6.14
N HIS A 73 15.18 33.92 6.34
CA HIS A 73 14.95 35.36 6.29
C HIS A 73 15.62 36.13 7.43
N SER A 74 15.68 35.57 8.65
CA SER A 74 16.34 36.23 9.78
C SER A 74 17.86 36.33 9.64
N LYS A 75 18.47 35.47 8.82
CA LYS A 75 19.91 35.51 8.51
C LYS A 75 20.30 36.54 7.45
N ILE A 76 19.36 37.03 6.65
CA ILE A 76 19.64 37.93 5.54
C ILE A 76 19.56 39.37 6.05
N LYS A 77 20.67 40.10 6.03
CA LYS A 77 20.67 41.51 6.40
C LYS A 77 19.85 42.29 5.35
N PRO A 78 19.10 43.34 5.75
CA PRO A 78 18.31 44.13 4.81
C PRO A 78 19.11 44.71 3.64
N LYS A 79 20.40 45.00 3.87
CA LYS A 79 21.33 45.53 2.86
C LYS A 79 21.73 44.52 1.79
N ASP A 80 21.68 43.23 2.11
CA ASP A 80 22.06 42.13 1.20
C ASP A 80 20.84 41.55 0.46
N ARG A 81 19.64 42.12 0.71
CA ARG A 81 18.40 41.67 0.07
C ARG A 81 18.35 42.20 -1.35
N THR A 82 18.33 41.29 -2.31
CA THR A 82 18.19 41.60 -3.74
C THR A 82 16.83 41.11 -4.24
N ASN A 83 16.45 41.52 -5.46
CA ASN A 83 15.23 41.03 -6.12
C ASN A 83 15.22 39.50 -6.33
N ASN A 84 16.38 38.83 -6.23
CA ASN A 84 16.50 37.38 -6.38
C ASN A 84 16.51 36.61 -5.05
N THR A 85 16.56 37.30 -3.91
CA THR A 85 16.65 36.67 -2.59
C THR A 85 15.52 35.67 -2.34
N ASP A 86 14.28 36.05 -2.63
CA ASP A 86 13.12 35.18 -2.39
C ASP A 86 13.11 33.93 -3.30
N LYS A 87 13.68 34.04 -4.52
CA LYS A 87 13.88 32.88 -5.41
C LYS A 87 14.89 31.90 -4.82
N ILE A 88 15.99 32.41 -4.24
CA ILE A 88 17.02 31.59 -3.60
C ILE A 88 16.46 30.89 -2.36
N VAL A 89 15.74 31.62 -1.51
CA VAL A 89 15.08 31.06 -0.31
C VAL A 89 14.07 29.98 -0.71
N THR A 90 13.24 30.24 -1.71
CA THR A 90 12.29 29.25 -2.23
C THR A 90 13.02 28.01 -2.74
N ALA A 91 14.11 28.15 -3.49
CA ALA A 91 14.90 27.01 -3.97
C ALA A 91 15.51 26.20 -2.81
N ALA A 92 15.98 26.86 -1.75
CA ALA A 92 16.49 26.19 -0.56
C ALA A 92 15.39 25.39 0.17
N LEU A 93 14.19 25.97 0.34
CA LEU A 93 13.04 25.29 0.93
C LEU A 93 12.65 24.04 0.13
N ARG A 94 12.62 24.15 -1.20
CA ARG A 94 12.33 23.01 -2.10
C ARG A 94 13.34 21.87 -1.93
N ARG A 95 14.63 22.20 -1.86
CA ARG A 95 15.69 21.21 -1.65
C ARG A 95 15.57 20.54 -0.29
N MET A 96 15.23 21.30 0.76
CA MET A 96 15.01 20.75 2.10
C MET A 96 13.85 19.74 2.10
N GLN A 97 12.69 20.11 1.56
CA GLN A 97 11.54 19.20 1.45
C GLN A 97 11.91 17.92 0.68
N GLY A 98 12.63 18.07 -0.44
CA GLY A 98 13.03 16.91 -1.23
C GLY A 98 14.03 15.99 -0.52
N ARG A 99 14.98 16.56 0.22
CA ARG A 99 15.91 15.79 1.06
C ARG A 99 15.20 15.06 2.18
N MET A 100 14.16 15.65 2.77
CA MET A 100 13.36 14.97 3.79
C MET A 100 12.61 13.77 3.24
N LEU A 101 11.95 13.90 2.08
CA LEU A 101 11.27 12.77 1.44
C LEU A 101 12.24 11.63 1.12
N ILE A 102 13.37 11.95 0.49
CA ILE A 102 14.42 10.96 0.18
C ILE A 102 14.96 10.34 1.48
N GLY A 103 15.25 11.16 2.48
CA GLY A 103 15.69 10.71 3.80
C GLY A 103 14.68 9.77 4.46
N GLY A 104 13.37 10.05 4.34
CA GLY A 104 12.31 9.17 4.80
C GLY A 104 12.33 7.81 4.09
N MET A 105 12.51 7.79 2.76
CA MET A 105 12.62 6.54 2.00
C MET A 105 13.83 5.71 2.47
N PHE A 106 14.98 6.34 2.68
CA PHE A 106 16.18 5.64 3.19
C PHE A 106 16.11 5.28 4.68
N ALA A 107 15.24 5.93 5.46
CA ALA A 107 14.95 5.55 6.83
C ALA A 107 13.98 4.36 6.94
N SER A 108 13.32 3.95 5.84
CA SER A 108 12.37 2.85 5.83
C SER A 108 12.94 1.51 6.32
N PRO A 109 14.14 1.04 5.88
CA PRO A 109 14.71 -0.20 6.40
C PRO A 109 14.92 -0.17 7.91
N LEU A 110 15.28 0.99 8.47
CA LEU A 110 15.42 1.17 9.91
C LEU A 110 14.05 1.10 10.61
N LEU A 111 13.04 1.82 10.11
CA LEU A 111 11.67 1.76 10.65
C LEU A 111 11.07 0.34 10.58
N PHE A 112 11.31 -0.36 9.47
CA PHE A 112 10.95 -1.77 9.32
C PHE A 112 11.65 -2.66 10.35
N ALA A 113 12.98 -2.56 10.47
CA ALA A 113 13.78 -3.39 11.38
C ALA A 113 13.42 -3.13 12.84
N THR A 114 13.31 -1.86 13.24
CA THR A 114 12.88 -1.47 14.59
C THR A 114 11.47 -1.96 14.88
N SER A 115 10.54 -1.85 13.93
CA SER A 115 9.17 -2.37 14.11
C SER A 115 9.16 -3.89 14.32
N ILE A 116 9.94 -4.65 13.55
CA ILE A 116 10.07 -6.10 13.75
C ILE A 116 10.64 -6.43 15.12
N TYR A 117 11.71 -5.73 15.51
CA TYR A 117 12.39 -5.96 16.77
C TYR A 117 11.50 -5.64 17.97
N TYR A 118 10.91 -4.44 18.03
CA TYR A 118 10.10 -4.01 19.18
C TYR A 118 8.79 -4.79 19.33
N ASN A 119 8.18 -5.22 18.22
CA ASN A 119 6.92 -5.97 18.27
C ASN A 119 7.12 -7.49 18.33
N ASN A 120 8.37 -7.97 18.33
CA ASN A 120 8.70 -9.40 18.32
C ASN A 120 7.92 -10.17 17.22
N TYR A 121 7.94 -9.64 16.00
CA TYR A 121 7.21 -10.25 14.89
C TYR A 121 7.84 -11.59 14.49
N THR A 122 7.14 -12.68 14.75
CA THR A 122 7.36 -13.97 14.07
C THR A 122 6.78 -13.91 12.66
N ARG A 123 7.15 -14.87 11.81
CA ARG A 123 6.62 -14.95 10.43
C ARG A 123 5.08 -14.99 10.42
N GLU A 124 4.47 -15.79 11.30
CA GLU A 124 3.01 -15.93 11.42
C GLU A 124 2.34 -14.62 11.84
N LYS A 125 2.86 -13.96 12.87
CA LYS A 125 2.35 -12.64 13.29
C LYS A 125 2.46 -11.60 12.17
N LEU A 126 3.53 -11.66 11.38
CA LEU A 126 3.74 -10.75 10.27
C LEU A 126 2.77 -11.03 9.11
N VAL A 127 2.44 -12.30 8.84
CA VAL A 127 1.40 -12.70 7.87
C VAL A 127 0.05 -12.11 8.30
N ASN A 128 -0.35 -12.32 9.54
CA ASN A 128 -1.62 -11.77 10.06
C ASN A 128 -1.62 -10.24 10.03
N ARG A 129 -0.50 -9.61 10.37
CA ARG A 129 -0.38 -8.15 10.26
C ARG A 129 -0.50 -7.64 8.82
N CYS A 130 0.12 -8.31 7.86
CA CYS A 130 0.00 -7.95 6.44
C CYS A 130 -1.44 -8.13 5.96
N TYR A 131 -2.11 -9.19 6.41
CA TYR A 131 -3.52 -9.42 6.09
C TYR A 131 -4.43 -8.32 6.64
N GLU A 132 -4.25 -7.91 7.90
CA GLU A 132 -4.95 -6.78 8.51
C GLU A 132 -4.78 -5.50 7.67
N ILE A 133 -3.54 -5.19 7.28
CA ILE A 133 -3.21 -4.02 6.45
C ILE A 133 -3.91 -4.09 5.09
N ARG A 134 -3.93 -5.26 4.43
CA ARG A 134 -4.62 -5.44 3.15
C ARG A 134 -6.13 -5.30 3.26
N ARG A 135 -6.70 -5.73 4.39
CA ARG A 135 -8.15 -5.73 4.67
C ARG A 135 -8.67 -4.34 5.00
N ASP A 136 -7.85 -3.52 5.65
CA ASP A 136 -8.18 -2.17 6.10
C ASP A 136 -8.34 -1.22 4.91
N ALA A 137 -9.60 -0.89 4.62
CA ALA A 137 -9.96 -0.03 3.50
C ALA A 137 -9.44 1.41 3.66
N ASP A 138 -9.36 1.91 4.90
CA ASP A 138 -8.90 3.27 5.17
C ASP A 138 -7.39 3.35 4.90
N ILE A 139 -6.60 2.45 5.48
CA ILE A 139 -5.15 2.37 5.26
C ILE A 139 -4.83 2.23 3.77
N LEU A 140 -5.53 1.31 3.10
CA LEU A 140 -5.31 1.03 1.69
C LEU A 140 -5.66 2.24 0.81
N SER A 141 -6.76 2.95 1.12
CA SER A 141 -7.14 4.17 0.40
C SER A 141 -6.10 5.28 0.58
N TYR A 142 -5.58 5.47 1.79
CA TYR A 142 -4.56 6.48 2.09
C TYR A 142 -3.23 6.18 1.40
N ASP A 143 -2.80 4.92 1.38
CA ASP A 143 -1.54 4.54 0.74
C ASP A 143 -1.64 4.67 -0.79
N ARG A 144 -2.77 4.27 -1.39
CA ARG A 144 -3.03 4.48 -2.82
C ARG A 144 -3.06 5.96 -3.20
N THR A 145 -3.79 6.78 -2.45
CA THR A 145 -3.88 8.23 -2.71
C THR A 145 -2.54 8.92 -2.48
N THR A 146 -1.74 8.47 -1.52
CA THR A 146 -0.36 8.93 -1.30
C THR A 146 0.50 8.67 -2.52
N LEU A 147 0.51 7.45 -3.06
CA LEU A 147 1.29 7.15 -4.25
C LEU A 147 0.77 7.88 -5.50
N ALA A 148 -0.55 7.96 -5.68
CA ALA A 148 -1.16 8.64 -6.81
C ALA A 148 -0.86 10.14 -6.80
N PHE A 149 -1.17 10.85 -5.71
CA PHE A 149 -0.90 12.29 -5.62
C PHE A 149 0.61 12.59 -5.53
N GLY A 150 1.40 11.72 -4.90
CA GLY A 150 2.85 11.81 -4.92
C GLY A 150 3.42 11.73 -6.33
N ALA A 151 2.92 10.80 -7.16
CA ALA A 151 3.32 10.65 -8.55
C ALA A 151 2.86 11.82 -9.44
N ILE A 152 1.60 12.26 -9.30
CA ILE A 152 1.07 13.44 -10.01
C ILE A 152 1.88 14.69 -9.65
N GLY A 153 2.13 14.87 -8.36
CA GLY A 153 2.96 15.95 -7.85
C GLY A 153 4.38 15.90 -8.40
N TRP A 154 5.00 14.70 -8.41
CA TRP A 154 6.31 14.49 -9.01
C TRP A 154 6.34 14.88 -10.48
N TYR A 155 5.32 14.46 -11.24
CA TYR A 155 5.22 14.81 -12.65
C TYR A 155 5.19 16.34 -12.85
N TRP A 156 4.44 17.07 -12.03
CA TRP A 156 4.28 18.52 -12.17
C TRP A 156 5.47 19.35 -11.68
N LYS A 157 5.98 19.09 -10.45
CA LYS A 157 7.04 19.90 -9.82
C LYS A 157 8.20 19.08 -9.28
N ARG A 158 8.44 17.88 -9.82
CA ARG A 158 9.49 16.94 -9.37
C ARG A 158 9.35 16.68 -7.86
N ILE A 159 10.47 16.50 -7.16
CA ILE A 159 10.47 16.09 -5.75
C ILE A 159 9.62 17.01 -4.86
N GLN A 160 9.63 18.33 -5.08
CA GLN A 160 8.80 19.23 -4.29
C GLN A 160 7.31 18.93 -4.50
N GLY A 161 6.90 18.76 -5.75
CA GLY A 161 5.52 18.42 -6.06
C GLY A 161 5.11 17.08 -5.47
N ALA A 162 6.02 16.09 -5.40
CA ALA A 162 5.76 14.82 -4.75
C ALA A 162 5.44 14.99 -3.26
N VAL A 163 6.23 15.81 -2.55
CA VAL A 163 5.96 16.15 -1.13
C VAL A 163 4.62 16.86 -0.96
N ASP A 164 4.36 17.87 -1.80
CA ASP A 164 3.11 18.62 -1.75
C ASP A 164 1.90 17.70 -2.07
N GLY A 165 2.06 16.78 -3.02
CA GLY A 165 1.05 15.77 -3.37
C GLY A 165 0.80 14.75 -2.26
N ILE A 166 1.84 14.24 -1.60
CA ILE A 166 1.71 13.36 -0.43
C ILE A 166 0.98 14.09 0.71
N ASN A 167 1.34 15.36 0.98
CA ASN A 167 0.66 16.15 2.00
C ASN A 167 -0.83 16.39 1.67
N LEU A 168 -1.16 16.59 0.38
CA LEU A 168 -2.54 16.67 -0.07
C LEU A 168 -3.28 15.34 0.15
N ALA A 169 -2.63 14.20 -0.10
CA ALA A 169 -3.19 12.88 0.20
C ALA A 169 -3.47 12.70 1.70
N LEU A 170 -2.57 13.14 2.57
CA LEU A 170 -2.74 13.10 4.01
C LEU A 170 -3.89 14.01 4.48
N LEU A 171 -4.00 15.22 3.90
CA LEU A 171 -5.12 16.11 4.17
C LEU A 171 -6.45 15.47 3.73
N TYR A 172 -6.48 14.84 2.56
CA TYR A 172 -7.63 14.06 2.10
C TYR A 172 -7.94 12.91 3.06
N ALA A 173 -6.94 12.19 3.58
CA ALA A 173 -7.15 11.11 4.54
C ALA A 173 -7.86 11.60 5.81
N VAL A 174 -7.41 12.73 6.38
CA VAL A 174 -8.03 13.37 7.55
C VAL A 174 -9.45 13.81 7.23
N PHE A 175 -9.66 14.48 6.09
CA PHE A 175 -10.98 14.91 5.64
C PHE A 175 -11.92 13.72 5.44
N HIS A 176 -11.44 12.64 4.83
CA HIS A 176 -12.22 11.44 4.59
C HIS A 176 -12.63 10.78 5.91
N HIS A 177 -11.67 10.58 6.81
CA HIS A 177 -11.93 9.94 8.10
C HIS A 177 -12.96 10.70 8.94
N HIS A 178 -12.84 12.03 9.03
CA HIS A 178 -13.69 12.82 9.92
C HIS A 178 -15.02 13.28 9.30
N ILE A 179 -15.02 13.53 8.00
CA ILE A 179 -16.15 14.20 7.32
C ILE A 179 -16.75 13.26 6.29
N SER A 180 -15.98 12.87 5.28
CA SER A 180 -16.60 12.29 4.09
C SER A 180 -17.04 10.83 4.27
N LYS A 181 -16.41 10.05 5.15
CA LYS A 181 -16.82 8.65 5.43
C LYS A 181 -18.28 8.49 5.89
N LYS A 182 -18.89 9.55 6.44
CA LYS A 182 -20.32 9.56 6.82
C LYS A 182 -21.27 9.68 5.62
N TYR A 183 -20.81 10.24 4.50
CA TYR A 183 -21.66 10.67 3.39
C TYR A 183 -21.20 10.18 2.02
N LEU A 184 -19.94 9.79 1.88
CA LEU A 184 -19.27 9.54 0.61
C LEU A 184 -18.34 8.32 0.74
N ASN A 185 -18.27 7.54 -0.33
CA ASN A 185 -17.28 6.48 -0.47
C ASN A 185 -15.88 7.08 -0.63
N PRO A 186 -14.82 6.38 -0.18
CA PRO A 186 -13.45 6.78 -0.45
C PRO A 186 -13.17 6.87 -1.96
N ILE A 187 -12.25 7.76 -2.35
CA ILE A 187 -11.77 7.90 -3.75
C ILE A 187 -11.23 6.57 -4.28
N THR A 188 -10.59 5.77 -3.41
CA THR A 188 -9.99 4.47 -3.75
C THR A 188 -10.54 3.36 -2.85
N PRO A 189 -11.78 2.90 -3.10
CA PRO A 189 -12.47 1.91 -2.25
C PRO A 189 -11.84 0.52 -2.33
N ASP A 190 -12.14 -0.38 -1.40
CA ASP A 190 -11.59 -1.73 -1.48
C ASP A 190 -12.12 -2.52 -2.70
N VAL A 191 -11.25 -3.33 -3.32
CA VAL A 191 -11.55 -4.14 -4.52
C VAL A 191 -12.70 -5.11 -4.23
N LEU A 192 -12.65 -5.81 -3.10
CA LEU A 192 -13.66 -6.81 -2.75
C LEU A 192 -14.99 -6.15 -2.40
N THR A 193 -14.97 -5.00 -1.72
CA THR A 193 -16.17 -4.20 -1.46
C THR A 193 -16.84 -3.72 -2.74
N LEU A 194 -16.06 -3.26 -3.73
CA LEU A 194 -16.59 -2.88 -5.05
C LEU A 194 -17.30 -4.04 -5.76
N LEU A 195 -16.78 -5.26 -5.60
CA LEU A 195 -17.32 -6.47 -6.23
C LEU A 195 -18.40 -7.16 -5.38
N GLY A 196 -18.76 -6.61 -4.22
CA GLY A 196 -19.72 -7.22 -3.30
C GLY A 196 -19.27 -8.57 -2.72
N ARG A 197 -17.96 -8.79 -2.59
CA ARG A 197 -17.38 -10.05 -2.08
C ARG A 197 -17.02 -9.90 -0.59
N GLU A 198 -17.39 -10.88 0.21
CA GLU A 198 -17.05 -10.91 1.64
C GLU A 198 -15.57 -11.26 1.87
N LYS A 199 -15.00 -10.70 2.93
CA LYS A 199 -13.61 -10.95 3.35
C LYS A 199 -13.61 -11.97 4.48
N TYR A 200 -12.56 -12.78 4.57
CA TYR A 200 -12.36 -13.63 5.74
C TYR A 200 -12.07 -12.79 7.00
N GLU A 201 -12.40 -13.33 8.17
CA GLU A 201 -12.08 -12.68 9.44
C GLU A 201 -10.60 -12.80 9.75
N THR A 202 -10.03 -13.98 9.51
CA THR A 202 -8.61 -14.29 9.75
C THR A 202 -7.96 -15.01 8.57
N VAL A 203 -6.63 -15.12 8.59
CA VAL A 203 -5.89 -15.88 7.57
C VAL A 203 -6.16 -17.38 7.74
N GLU A 204 -6.28 -17.82 8.99
CA GLU A 204 -6.57 -19.18 9.40
C GLU A 204 -7.92 -19.66 8.86
N ASP A 205 -8.95 -18.80 8.87
CA ASP A 205 -10.27 -19.12 8.29
C ASP A 205 -10.20 -19.36 6.77
N ALA A 206 -9.36 -18.59 6.07
CA ALA A 206 -9.13 -18.76 4.64
C ALA A 206 -8.41 -20.08 4.35
N GLU A 207 -7.47 -20.48 5.19
CA GLU A 207 -6.75 -21.76 5.10
C GLU A 207 -7.69 -22.94 5.40
N PHE A 208 -8.50 -22.84 6.46
CA PHE A 208 -9.44 -23.88 6.85
C PHE A 208 -10.53 -24.10 5.80
N GLY A 209 -11.09 -23.03 5.23
CA GLY A 209 -12.01 -23.10 4.11
C GLY A 209 -11.40 -23.80 2.89
N SER A 210 -10.11 -23.54 2.62
CA SER A 210 -9.36 -24.21 1.56
C SER A 210 -9.19 -25.71 1.84
N GLN A 211 -8.83 -26.10 3.05
CA GLN A 211 -8.62 -27.51 3.41
C GLN A 211 -9.92 -28.33 3.30
N LYS A 212 -11.05 -27.80 3.77
CA LYS A 212 -12.36 -28.45 3.61
C LYS A 212 -12.72 -28.64 2.14
N LEU A 213 -12.48 -27.63 1.31
CA LEU A 213 -12.71 -27.73 -0.13
C LEU A 213 -11.82 -28.80 -0.78
N PHE A 214 -10.53 -28.86 -0.41
CA PHE A 214 -9.62 -29.89 -0.91
C PHE A 214 -10.04 -31.30 -0.49
N GLN A 215 -10.45 -31.49 0.77
CA GLN A 215 -10.96 -32.78 1.24
C GLN A 215 -12.22 -33.21 0.49
N PHE A 216 -13.13 -32.27 0.23
CA PHE A 216 -14.33 -32.53 -0.57
C PHE A 216 -14.01 -32.93 -2.01
N ILE A 217 -13.09 -32.22 -2.67
CA ILE A 217 -12.65 -32.52 -4.04
C ILE A 217 -11.99 -33.89 -4.10
N LYS A 218 -11.10 -34.21 -3.15
CA LYS A 218 -10.43 -35.52 -3.06
C LYS A 218 -11.46 -36.65 -2.93
N LYS A 219 -12.44 -36.50 -2.03
CA LYS A 219 -13.52 -37.47 -1.86
C LYS A 219 -14.33 -37.69 -3.14
N LYS A 220 -14.70 -36.60 -3.84
CA LYS A 220 -15.41 -36.66 -5.13
C LYS A 220 -14.60 -37.36 -6.24
N LEU A 221 -13.28 -37.18 -6.26
CA LEU A 221 -12.39 -37.86 -7.21
C LEU A 221 -12.31 -39.36 -6.93
N GLU A 222 -12.17 -39.75 -5.66
CA GLU A 222 -12.17 -41.15 -5.23
C GLU A 222 -13.50 -41.85 -5.55
N GLU A 223 -14.64 -41.17 -5.34
CA GLU A 223 -15.97 -41.68 -5.71
C GLU A 223 -16.13 -41.90 -7.23
N ARG A 224 -15.54 -41.03 -8.06
CA ARG A 224 -15.56 -41.18 -9.52
C ARG A 224 -14.64 -42.30 -10.01
N ALA A 225 -13.43 -42.40 -9.43
CA ALA A 225 -12.49 -43.47 -9.75
C ALA A 225 -13.06 -44.86 -9.36
N GLY A 226 -13.71 -44.96 -8.20
CA GLY A 226 -14.38 -46.19 -7.76
C GLY A 226 -15.62 -46.56 -8.59
N LYS A 227 -16.31 -45.58 -9.19
CA LYS A 227 -17.41 -45.85 -10.14
C LYS A 227 -16.88 -46.40 -11.47
N ASN A 228 -15.83 -45.81 -12.04
CA ASN A 228 -15.24 -46.28 -13.30
C ASN A 228 -14.66 -47.71 -13.18
N GLN A 229 -14.05 -48.07 -12.04
CA GLN A 229 -13.59 -49.44 -11.79
C GLN A 229 -14.71 -50.47 -11.60
N LYS A 230 -15.92 -50.05 -11.24
CA LYS A 230 -17.09 -50.94 -11.20
C LYS A 230 -17.66 -51.16 -12.60
N THR A 231 -17.66 -50.14 -13.44
CA THR A 231 -18.15 -50.22 -14.83
C THR A 231 -17.25 -51.09 -15.70
N GLU A 232 -15.92 -51.05 -15.52
CA GLU A 232 -14.97 -51.94 -16.24
C GLU A 232 -14.97 -53.40 -15.77
N LYS A 233 -15.61 -53.73 -14.65
CA LYS A 233 -15.75 -55.12 -14.16
C LYS A 233 -17.08 -55.77 -14.54
N GLU A 234 -18.00 -54.99 -15.11
CA GLU A 234 -19.32 -55.45 -15.57
C GLU A 234 -19.41 -55.57 -17.10
N GLU A 235 -18.31 -55.27 -17.83
CA GLU A 235 -18.08 -55.62 -19.25
C GLU A 235 -17.18 -56.84 -19.39
#